data_AF-A0A2U9NYB2-F1
#
_entry.id   AF-A0A2U9NYB2-F1
#
_cell.length_a   1.000
_cell.length_b   1.000
_cell.length_c   1.000
_cell.angle_alpha   90.00
_cell.angle_beta   90.00
_cell.angle_gamma   90.00
#
_symmetry.space_group_name_H-M   'P 1'
#
loop_
_entity.id
_entity.type
_entity.pdbx_description
1 polymer ?
#
loop_
_entity_poly.entity_id
_entity_poly.type
_entity_poly.pdbx_seq_one_letter_code
_entity_poly.pdbx_strand_id
1 'polypeptide(L)'
;MKGDRVEIVVDAGDTTRTYEVVASRAGRRVETAVRRGVVEVSEVTRSGTVVRTARFMANRVLALVEQPVPREDGSEKPGGSGRPLREDPET
;
A
#
# COMPACT_ATOMS: atom_id res chain seq x y z
N MET A 1 -2.45 -2.52 -2.72
CA MET A 1 -2.81 -1.11 -2.53
C MET A 1 -1.50 -0.36 -2.36
N LYS A 2 -1.32 0.82 -2.95
CA LYS A 2 -0.21 1.70 -2.55
C LYS A 2 -0.46 2.12 -1.09
N GLY A 3 0.55 2.03 -0.22
CA GLY A 3 0.43 2.46 1.18
C GLY A 3 -0.35 1.51 2.11
N ASP A 4 -0.20 0.19 2.05
CA ASP A 4 -0.56 -0.63 3.21
C ASP A 4 0.41 -0.37 4.38
N ARG A 5 1.66 -0.02 4.07
CA ARG A 5 2.67 0.39 5.04
C ARG A 5 3.53 1.53 4.48
N VAL A 6 3.85 2.48 5.35
CA VAL A 6 4.91 3.47 5.12
C VAL A 6 5.90 3.39 6.27
N GLU A 7 7.17 3.23 5.93
CA GLU A 7 8.29 3.34 6.85
C GLU A 7 8.86 4.76 6.78
N ILE A 8 9.07 5.35 7.94
CA ILE A 8 9.59 6.72 8.10
C ILE A 8 10.86 6.63 8.91
N VAL A 9 11.98 6.99 8.29
CA VAL A 9 13.27 7.10 8.97
C VAL A 9 13.51 8.56 9.31
N VAL A 10 13.74 8.86 10.58
CA VAL A 10 14.02 10.21 11.05
C VAL A 10 15.37 10.30 11.75
N ASP A 11 16.01 11.44 11.58
CA ASP A 11 17.14 11.87 12.40
C ASP A 11 16.65 12.30 13.79
N ALA A 12 17.12 11.61 14.83
CA ALA A 12 16.86 11.93 16.23
C ALA A 12 18.03 12.67 16.90
N GLY A 13 19.04 13.10 16.13
CA GLY A 13 20.21 13.87 16.58
C GLY A 13 21.47 13.02 16.65
N ASP A 14 21.48 12.02 17.53
CA ASP A 14 22.59 11.08 17.74
C ASP A 14 22.37 9.72 17.08
N THR A 15 21.13 9.45 16.66
CA THR A 15 20.71 8.18 16.09
C THR A 15 19.61 8.37 15.05
N THR A 16 19.35 7.33 14.27
CA THR A 16 18.18 7.24 13.41
C THR A 16 17.06 6.50 14.12
N ARG A 17 15.83 6.98 13.99
CA ARG A 17 14.63 6.27 14.43
C ARG A 17 13.77 5.89 13.25
N THR A 18 13.36 4.63 13.22
CA THR A 18 12.43 4.11 12.24
C THR A 18 11.04 4.02 12.86
N TYR A 19 10.06 4.60 12.17
CA TYR A 19 8.64 4.53 12.50
C TYR A 19 7.90 3.85 11.37
N GLU A 20 6.78 3.23 11.71
CA GLU A 20 5.94 2.53 10.75
C GLU A 20 4.48 2.94 10.90
N VAL A 21 3.83 3.27 9.79
CA VAL A 21 2.39 3.47 9.73
C VAL A 21 1.81 2.41 8.81
N VAL A 22 0.92 1.58 9.37
CA VAL A 22 0.27 0.46 8.66
C VAL A 22 -1.23 0.68 8.61
N ALA A 23 -1.83 0.48 7.43
CA ALA A 23 -3.26 0.32 7.27
C ALA A 23 -3.68 -1.08 7.72
N SER A 24 -4.00 -1.24 9.01
CA SER A 24 -4.21 -2.55 9.64
C SER A 24 -5.56 -3.21 9.34
N ARG A 25 -6.47 -2.54 8.63
CA ARG A 25 -7.82 -3.05 8.33
C ARG A 25 -8.12 -3.06 6.84
N ALA A 26 -8.91 -4.06 6.43
CA ALA A 26 -9.35 -4.21 5.06
C ALA A 26 -10.00 -2.91 4.53
N GLY A 27 -9.62 -2.53 3.31
CA GLY A 27 -10.13 -1.34 2.64
C GLY A 27 -9.55 -0.02 3.16
N ARG A 28 -8.53 -0.05 4.03
CA ARG A 28 -7.77 1.16 4.41
C ARG A 28 -6.46 1.23 3.65
N ARG A 29 -5.91 2.43 3.56
CA ARG A 29 -4.59 2.73 2.98
C ARG A 29 -3.92 3.83 3.79
N VAL A 30 -2.63 4.01 3.57
CA VAL A 30 -1.78 5.03 4.13
C VAL A 30 -1.54 6.06 3.03
N GLU A 31 -1.78 7.32 3.38
CA GLU A 31 -1.49 8.47 2.53
C GLU A 31 -0.42 9.34 3.18
N THR A 32 0.43 9.93 2.34
CA THR A 32 1.53 10.78 2.77
C THR A 32 1.37 12.16 2.16
N ALA A 33 1.46 13.20 2.97
CA ALA A 33 1.40 14.59 2.51
C ALA A 33 2.50 15.42 3.16
N VAL A 34 3.12 16.29 2.38
CA VAL A 34 4.09 17.28 2.91
C VAL A 34 3.46 18.66 2.80
N ARG A 35 3.31 19.35 3.93
CA ARG A 35 2.68 20.66 4.05
C ARG A 35 3.34 21.45 5.17
N ARG A 36 3.68 22.72 4.93
CA ARG A 36 4.15 23.67 5.96
C ARG A 36 5.29 23.13 6.84
N GLY A 37 6.26 22.42 6.24
CA GLY A 37 7.41 21.87 6.97
C GLY A 37 7.12 20.62 7.81
N VAL A 38 5.95 20.00 7.66
CA VAL A 38 5.57 18.76 8.32
C VAL A 38 5.23 17.70 7.28
N VAL A 39 5.70 16.48 7.51
CA VAL A 39 5.27 15.27 6.80
C VAL A 39 4.15 14.63 7.61
N GLU A 40 2.97 14.57 7.02
CA GLU A 40 1.80 13.88 7.58
C GLU A 40 1.68 12.51 6.92
N VAL A 41 1.54 11.48 7.76
CA VAL A 41 1.31 10.10 7.31
C VAL A 41 0.02 9.62 7.96
N SER A 42 -1.01 9.42 7.14
CA SER A 42 -2.37 9.17 7.61
C SER A 42 -2.87 7.82 7.14
N GLU A 43 -3.41 7.03 8.06
CA GLU A 43 -4.27 5.92 7.68
C GLU A 43 -5.65 6.48 7.34
N VAL A 44 -6.13 6.18 6.14
CA VAL A 44 -7.43 6.61 5.61
C VAL A 44 -8.29 5.40 5.26
N THR A 45 -9.60 5.57 5.39
CA THR A 45 -10.59 4.62 4.86
C THR A 45 -10.60 4.63 3.33
N ARG A 46 -11.31 3.68 2.71
CA ARG A 46 -11.54 3.66 1.26
C ARG A 46 -12.19 4.96 0.75
N SER A 47 -13.04 5.60 1.55
CA SER A 47 -13.70 6.87 1.24
C SER A 47 -12.81 8.10 1.49
N GLY A 48 -11.57 7.93 1.96
CA GLY A 48 -10.65 9.03 2.26
C GLY A 48 -10.81 9.64 3.65
N THR A 49 -11.63 9.06 4.52
CA THR A 49 -11.77 9.55 5.90
C THR A 49 -10.53 9.18 6.71
N VAL A 50 -9.89 10.17 7.33
CA VAL A 50 -8.71 9.95 8.19
C VAL A 50 -9.11 9.19 9.46
N VAL A 51 -8.38 8.13 9.75
CA VAL A 51 -8.53 7.33 10.97
C VAL A 51 -7.52 7.76 12.03
N ARG A 52 -6.25 7.90 11.63
CA ARG A 52 -5.15 8.35 12.48
C ARG A 52 -4.06 8.98 11.63
N THR A 53 -3.32 9.91 12.22
CA THR A 53 -2.25 10.64 11.56
C THR A 53 -1.01 10.66 12.45
N ALA A 54 0.12 10.30 11.88
CA ALA A 54 1.45 10.60 12.42
C ALA A 54 2.00 11.86 11.75
N ARG A 55 2.74 12.66 12.51
CA ARG A 55 3.36 13.91 12.02
C ARG A 55 4.84 13.90 12.35
N PHE A 56 5.64 14.24 11.35
CA PHE A 56 7.10 14.33 11.46
C PHE A 56 7.56 15.68 10.94
N MET A 57 8.53 16.31 11.61
CA MET A 57 9.12 17.54 11.07
C MET A 57 9.90 17.19 9.80
N ALA A 58 9.59 17.86 8.68
CA ALA A 58 10.12 17.49 7.38
C ALA A 58 11.66 17.60 7.31
N ASN A 59 12.24 18.53 8.06
CA ASN A 59 13.69 18.71 8.17
C ASN A 59 14.41 17.55 8.89
N ARG A 60 13.69 16.69 9.60
CA ARG A 60 14.24 15.52 10.30
C ARG A 60 13.96 14.21 9.58
N VAL A 61 13.10 14.19 8.55
CA VAL A 61 12.80 12.96 7.81
C VAL A 61 13.94 12.68 6.84
N LEU A 62 14.62 11.55 7.04
CA LEU A 62 15.71 11.07 6.19
C LEU A 62 15.17 10.24 5.02
N ALA A 63 14.14 9.42 5.28
CA ALA A 63 13.50 8.61 4.25
C ALA A 63 12.02 8.39 4.54
N LEU A 64 11.24 8.30 3.46
CA LEU A 64 9.84 7.92 3.46
C LEU A 64 9.64 6.83 2.42
N VAL A 65 9.50 5.59 2.88
CA VAL A 65 9.49 4.41 2.03
C VAL A 65 8.10 3.81 2.01
N GLU A 66 7.44 3.90 0.87
CA GLU A 66 6.15 3.23 0.65
C GLU A 66 6.39 1.77 0.29
N GLN A 67 5.83 0.85 1.07
CA GLN A 67 5.94 -0.59 0.87
C GLN A 67 4.58 -1.13 0.43
N PRO A 68 4.31 -1.29 -0.87
CA PRO A 68 3.04 -1.87 -1.34
C PRO A 68 3.00 -3.39 -1.14
N VAL A 69 1.90 -3.95 -0.61
CA VAL A 69 1.71 -5.41 -0.52
C VAL A 69 1.83 -6.02 -1.93
N PRO A 70 2.71 -7.03 -2.14
CA PRO A 70 2.69 -7.86 -3.34
C PRO A 70 1.28 -8.43 -3.52
N ARG A 71 0.70 -8.23 -4.70
CA ARG A 71 -0.61 -8.78 -5.00
C ARG A 71 -0.44 -10.28 -5.19
N GLU A 72 -1.15 -11.09 -4.42
CA GLU A 72 -1.65 -12.34 -5.01
C GLU A 72 -2.68 -11.86 -6.03
N ASP A 73 -2.22 -11.61 -7.25
CA ASP A 73 -3.12 -11.43 -8.38
C ASP A 73 -4.00 -12.67 -8.39
N GLY A 74 -5.23 -12.50 -7.92
CA GLY A 74 -6.17 -13.59 -7.76
C GLY A 74 -6.23 -14.34 -9.07
N SER A 75 -5.78 -15.59 -9.03
CA SER A 75 -5.92 -16.60 -10.07
C SER A 75 -6.79 -16.12 -11.22
N GLU A 76 -6.18 -15.75 -12.35
CA GLU A 76 -6.82 -16.06 -13.62
C GLU A 76 -7.16 -17.53 -13.52
N LYS A 77 -8.42 -17.87 -13.24
CA LYS A 77 -8.88 -19.24 -13.42
C LYS A 77 -8.58 -19.54 -14.89
N PRO A 78 -7.73 -20.52 -15.23
CA PRO A 78 -7.82 -21.12 -16.55
C PRO A 78 -9.05 -22.05 -16.47
N GLY A 79 -10.24 -21.44 -16.47
CA GLY A 79 -11.52 -22.10 -16.32
C GLY A 79 -12.15 -22.29 -17.68
N GLY A 80 -11.79 -23.39 -18.33
CA GLY A 80 -12.08 -23.69 -19.72
C GLY A 80 -13.56 -23.59 -20.12
N SER A 81 -13.77 -23.07 -21.32
CA SER A 81 -14.86 -23.53 -22.20
C SER A 81 -14.35 -23.62 -23.64
N GLY A 82 -13.21 -24.29 -23.82
CA GLY A 82 -12.89 -24.89 -25.10
C GLY A 82 -13.92 -25.98 -25.36
N ARG A 83 -14.87 -25.70 -26.26
CA ARG A 83 -15.83 -26.68 -26.79
C ARG A 83 -15.09 -27.96 -27.16
N PRO A 84 -15.59 -29.18 -26.85
CA PRO A 84 -15.03 -30.37 -27.45
C PRO A 84 -15.26 -30.26 -28.97
N LEU A 85 -14.16 -30.34 -29.71
CA LEU A 85 -14.18 -30.50 -31.16
C LEU A 85 -14.98 -31.78 -31.44
N ARG A 86 -16.14 -31.64 -32.09
CA ARG A 86 -16.82 -32.81 -32.65
C ARG A 86 -15.89 -33.39 -33.71
N GLU A 87 -15.44 -34.61 -33.51
CA GLU A 87 -14.88 -35.42 -34.58
C GLU A 87 -16.04 -35.77 -35.52
N ASP A 88 -16.00 -35.23 -36.73
CA ASP A 88 -16.91 -35.64 -37.80
C ASP A 88 -16.50 -37.05 -38.25
N PRO A 89 -17.42 -38.03 -38.30
CA PRO A 89 -17.12 -39.31 -38.94
C PRO A 89 -17.13 -39.12 -40.46
N GLU A 90 -15.98 -39.31 -41.09
CA GLU A 90 -15.88 -39.45 -42.55
C GLU A 90 -16.78 -40.60 -43.02
N THR A 91 -17.61 -40.32 -44.02
CA THR A 91 -18.39 -41.32 -44.79
C THR A 91 -17.75 -41.53 -46.14
#